data_AF-A0AAI9LL71-F1
#
_entry.id   AF-A0AAI9LL71-F1
#
_cell.length_a   1.000
_cell.length_b   1.000
_cell.length_c   1.000
_cell.angle_alpha   90.00
_cell.angle_beta   90.00
_cell.angle_gamma   90.00
#
_symmetry.space_group_name_H-M   'P 1'
#
loop_
_entity.id
_entity.type
_entity.pdbx_description
1 polymer ?
#
loop_
_entity_poly.entity_id
_entity_poly.type
_entity_poly.pdbx_seq_one_letter_code
_entity_poly.pdbx_strand_id
1 'polypeptide(L)'
;MYNQLIGQFLAAVQSSAADMDRIAVLESNLFPHATRPAARLRSTESRLRHRRAFLKRITANLVDKASMQLGHRVDETRVFLDGPRNVWQIIDAGEIPDLDKLWQEMVAPTMQPVAVEHAANLLRGAFADNAVLSMRLTRETGVLRLSATSEPAAGQQPGMRWLRAGSVERARLVVTALAVFAKHSGELPLAACLHEFRVDASFAPTQRRPFPGAEIRQFNEHWEIRLNRDLAVRLAQFVGH
;
A
#
# COMPACT_ATOMS: atom_id res chain seq x y z
N MET A 1 -6.36 9.71 -7.77
CA MET A 1 -7.34 9.14 -6.81
C MET A 1 -7.38 9.95 -5.51
N TYR A 2 -6.25 10.36 -4.95
CA TYR A 2 -6.18 11.16 -3.73
C TYR A 2 -6.65 12.60 -3.96
N ASN A 3 -6.40 13.17 -5.14
CA ASN A 3 -6.90 14.50 -5.49
C ASN A 3 -8.43 14.54 -5.62
N GLN A 4 -9.05 13.42 -6.01
CA GLN A 4 -10.51 13.30 -6.07
C GLN A 4 -11.14 13.35 -4.67
N LEU A 5 -10.51 12.72 -3.68
CA LEU A 5 -10.94 12.79 -2.28
C LEU A 5 -10.81 14.21 -1.72
N ILE A 6 -9.72 14.92 -2.03
CA ILE A 6 -9.58 16.34 -1.69
C ILE A 6 -10.69 17.17 -2.36
N GLY A 7 -10.96 16.92 -3.63
CA GLY A 7 -12.03 17.61 -4.37
C GLY A 7 -13.41 17.41 -3.74
N GLN A 8 -13.75 16.18 -3.34
CA GLN A 8 -15.00 15.88 -2.63
C GLN A 8 -15.07 16.56 -1.26
N PHE A 9 -13.97 16.59 -0.51
CA PHE A 9 -13.92 17.31 0.76
C PHE A 9 -14.14 18.82 0.57
N LEU A 10 -13.51 19.44 -0.42
CA LEU A 10 -13.68 20.86 -0.71
C LEU A 10 -15.11 21.19 -1.13
N ALA A 11 -15.71 20.35 -1.99
CA ALA A 11 -17.11 20.49 -2.38
C ALA A 11 -18.07 20.38 -1.19
N ALA A 12 -17.84 19.41 -0.29
CA ALA A 12 -18.64 19.23 0.92
C ALA A 12 -18.52 20.42 1.89
N VAL A 13 -17.31 20.93 2.09
CA VAL A 13 -17.06 22.13 2.93
C VAL A 13 -17.74 23.35 2.33
N GLN A 14 -17.71 23.52 1.01
CA GLN A 14 -18.35 24.64 0.34
C GLN A 14 -19.87 24.57 0.41
N SER A 15 -20.47 23.39 0.21
CA SER A 15 -21.91 23.18 0.37
C SER A 15 -22.35 23.46 1.81
N SER A 16 -21.64 22.90 2.79
CA SER A 16 -21.95 23.11 4.21
C SER A 16 -21.81 24.59 4.62
N ALA A 17 -20.81 25.29 4.10
CA ALA A 17 -20.66 26.73 4.35
C ALA A 17 -21.83 27.52 3.76
N ALA A 18 -22.22 27.25 2.51
CA ALA A 18 -23.35 27.92 1.87
C ALA A 18 -24.66 27.70 2.62
N ASP A 19 -24.90 26.48 3.12
CA ASP A 19 -26.11 26.16 3.89
C ASP A 19 -26.10 26.83 5.27
N MET A 20 -24.96 26.86 5.95
CA MET A 20 -24.83 27.58 7.23
C MET A 20 -24.96 29.10 7.07
N ASP A 21 -24.45 29.67 5.97
CA ASP A 21 -24.61 31.09 5.65
C ASP A 21 -26.08 31.42 5.36
N ARG A 22 -26.82 30.55 4.65
CA ARG A 22 -28.28 30.70 4.46
C ARG A 22 -29.04 30.67 5.79
N ILE A 23 -28.71 29.75 6.68
CA ILE A 23 -29.34 29.65 8.01
C ILE A 23 -29.04 30.91 8.83
N ALA A 24 -27.81 31.42 8.78
CA ALA A 24 -27.43 32.65 9.47
C ALA A 24 -28.22 33.88 8.97
N VAL A 25 -28.47 33.98 7.66
CA VAL A 25 -29.31 35.05 7.07
C VAL A 25 -30.78 34.88 7.47
N LEU A 26 -31.30 33.66 7.47
CA LEU A 26 -32.67 33.40 7.93
C LEU A 26 -32.84 33.74 9.42
N GLU A 27 -31.86 33.37 10.24
CA GLU A 27 -31.85 33.71 11.66
C GLU A 27 -31.77 35.22 11.90
N SER A 28 -30.94 35.94 11.17
CA SER A 28 -30.84 37.40 11.31
C SER A 28 -32.11 38.12 10.89
N ASN A 29 -32.82 37.59 9.89
CA ASN A 29 -34.13 38.11 9.48
C ASN A 29 -35.23 37.84 10.52
N LEU A 30 -35.21 36.66 11.16
CA LEU A 30 -36.19 36.27 12.18
C LEU A 30 -35.92 36.94 13.53
N PHE A 31 -34.65 37.20 13.87
CA PHE A 31 -34.24 37.76 15.15
C PHE A 31 -33.22 38.92 14.99
N PRO A 32 -33.65 40.08 14.47
CA PRO A 32 -32.76 41.21 14.13
C PRO A 32 -32.03 41.85 15.32
N HIS A 33 -32.48 41.60 16.55
CA HIS A 33 -31.87 42.13 17.79
C HIS A 33 -31.30 41.03 18.70
N ALA A 34 -31.11 39.81 18.19
CA ALA A 34 -30.55 38.72 18.98
C ALA A 34 -29.11 39.03 19.41
N THR A 35 -28.89 39.10 20.73
CA THR A 35 -27.56 39.27 21.32
C THR A 35 -26.70 38.00 21.22
N ARG A 36 -27.32 36.86 20.93
CA ARG A 36 -26.66 35.54 20.81
C ARG A 36 -27.29 34.73 19.67
N PRO A 37 -26.84 34.92 18.41
CA PRO A 37 -27.28 34.06 17.31
C PRO A 37 -26.81 32.62 17.52
N ALA A 38 -27.66 31.67 17.18
CA ALA A 38 -27.41 30.22 17.21
C ALA A 38 -26.53 29.80 16.03
N ALA A 39 -26.69 30.39 14.85
CA ALA A 39 -25.84 30.18 13.70
C ALA A 39 -24.73 31.24 13.68
N ARG A 40 -23.52 30.83 14.04
CA ARG A 40 -22.33 31.68 13.90
C ARG A 40 -21.67 31.46 12.55
N LEU A 41 -21.47 32.52 11.77
CA LEU A 41 -20.57 32.47 10.63
C LEU A 41 -19.18 32.06 11.14
N ARG A 42 -18.67 30.91 10.66
CA ARG A 42 -17.31 30.50 10.98
C ARG A 42 -16.34 31.51 10.36
N SER A 43 -15.44 32.05 11.19
CA SER A 43 -14.38 32.92 10.71
C SER A 43 -13.57 32.23 9.60
N THR A 44 -13.17 32.99 8.60
CA THR A 44 -12.38 32.51 7.45
C THR A 44 -11.11 31.78 7.92
N GLU A 45 -10.51 32.25 9.02
CA GLU A 45 -9.36 31.61 9.67
C GLU A 45 -9.64 30.24 10.28
N SER A 46 -10.82 30.04 10.88
CA SER A 46 -11.22 28.73 11.43
C SER A 46 -11.38 27.70 10.32
N ARG A 47 -11.95 28.12 9.17
CA ARG A 47 -12.09 27.30 7.97
C ARG A 47 -10.74 26.91 7.36
N LEU A 48 -9.82 27.87 7.24
CA LEU A 48 -8.46 27.62 6.75
C LEU A 48 -7.69 26.66 7.68
N ARG A 49 -7.82 26.81 9.01
CA ARG A 49 -7.23 25.88 9.98
C ARG A 49 -7.76 24.46 9.84
N HIS A 50 -9.08 24.29 9.70
CA HIS A 50 -9.69 22.97 9.53
C HIS A 50 -9.25 22.30 8.23
N ARG A 51 -9.21 23.06 7.13
CA ARG A 51 -8.71 22.58 5.84
C ARG A 51 -7.24 22.16 5.90
N ARG A 52 -6.37 22.97 6.52
CA ARG A 52 -4.96 22.61 6.74
C ARG A 52 -4.83 21.33 7.56
N ALA A 53 -5.58 21.18 8.65
CA ALA A 53 -5.56 19.98 9.47
C ALA A 53 -5.98 18.72 8.70
N PHE A 54 -7.00 18.83 7.84
CA PHE A 54 -7.42 17.75 6.95
C PHE A 54 -6.30 17.36 5.96
N LEU A 55 -5.73 18.34 5.26
CA LEU A 55 -4.64 18.12 4.30
C LEU A 55 -3.40 17.49 4.97
N LYS A 56 -3.04 17.93 6.18
CA LYS A 56 -1.94 17.32 6.94
C LYS A 56 -2.21 15.87 7.31
N ARG A 57 -3.43 15.55 7.77
CA ARG A 57 -3.82 14.18 8.13
C ARG A 57 -3.84 13.23 6.94
N ILE A 58 -4.43 13.63 5.83
CA ILE A 58 -4.47 12.77 4.63
C ILE A 58 -3.07 12.54 4.05
N THR A 59 -2.20 13.56 4.11
CA THR A 59 -0.80 13.45 3.69
C THR A 59 -0.04 12.49 4.60
N ALA A 60 -0.19 12.60 5.93
CA ALA A 60 0.41 11.65 6.88
C ALA A 60 -0.05 10.21 6.63
N ASN A 61 -1.36 10.00 6.44
CA ASN A 61 -1.90 8.67 6.11
C ASN A 61 -1.34 8.13 4.77
N LEU A 62 -1.10 9.01 3.80
CA LEU A 62 -0.51 8.64 2.52
C LEU A 62 0.95 8.19 2.69
N VAL A 63 1.73 8.92 3.49
CA VAL A 63 3.13 8.59 3.84
C VAL A 63 3.21 7.31 4.65
N ASP A 64 2.30 7.08 5.60
CA ASP A 64 2.22 5.84 6.37
C ASP A 64 1.89 4.66 5.45
N LYS A 65 0.93 4.83 4.53
CA LYS A 65 0.60 3.82 3.52
C LYS A 65 1.80 3.53 2.61
N ALA A 66 2.51 4.54 2.16
CA ALA A 66 3.72 4.37 1.35
C ALA A 66 4.82 3.65 2.16
N SER A 67 5.05 4.03 3.42
CA SER A 67 6.04 3.40 4.30
C SER A 67 5.74 1.93 4.55
N MET A 68 4.46 1.58 4.77
CA MET A 68 4.02 0.18 4.87
C MET A 68 4.26 -0.61 3.57
N GLN A 69 4.01 0.01 2.42
CA GLN A 69 4.18 -0.61 1.11
C GLN A 69 5.67 -0.79 0.76
N LEU A 70 6.53 0.13 1.17
CA LEU A 70 7.95 0.11 0.87
C LEU A 70 8.81 -0.61 1.92
N GLY A 71 8.25 -0.96 3.08
CA GLY A 71 8.96 -1.68 4.15
C GLY A 71 9.97 -0.81 4.93
N HIS A 72 10.06 0.47 4.62
CA HIS A 72 10.90 1.44 5.32
C HIS A 72 10.17 2.78 5.42
N ARG A 73 10.61 3.62 6.37
CA ARG A 73 10.04 4.97 6.55
C ARG A 73 10.40 5.84 5.35
N VAL A 74 9.37 6.35 4.68
CA VAL A 74 9.53 7.32 3.59
C VAL A 74 9.83 8.70 4.17
N ASP A 75 10.80 9.39 3.58
CA ASP A 75 11.10 10.79 3.90
C ASP A 75 10.42 11.70 2.86
N GLU A 76 9.20 12.12 3.16
CA GLU A 76 8.39 12.99 2.31
C GLU A 76 8.91 14.43 2.23
N THR A 77 9.85 14.83 3.09
CA THR A 77 10.42 16.18 3.08
C THR A 77 11.38 16.42 1.92
N ARG A 78 11.88 15.33 1.32
CA ARG A 78 12.77 15.31 0.15
C ARG A 78 12.02 15.25 -1.17
N VAL A 79 10.70 15.09 -1.14
CA VAL A 79 9.87 15.01 -2.34
C VAL A 79 9.35 16.39 -2.71
N PHE A 80 9.75 16.88 -3.87
CA PHE A 80 9.41 18.19 -4.37
C PHE A 80 8.21 18.11 -5.33
N LEU A 81 7.12 18.80 -5.00
CA LEU A 81 5.87 18.73 -5.77
C LEU A 81 5.68 19.91 -6.70
N ASP A 82 6.07 21.10 -6.25
CA ASP A 82 5.95 22.34 -7.01
C ASP A 82 7.22 23.19 -6.89
N GLY A 83 8.09 23.06 -7.89
CA GLY A 83 9.43 23.64 -7.85
C GLY A 83 10.24 23.11 -6.65
N PRO A 84 10.85 23.97 -5.82
CA PRO A 84 11.62 23.55 -4.65
C PRO A 84 10.75 23.30 -3.40
N ARG A 85 9.41 23.35 -3.50
CA ARG A 85 8.50 23.25 -2.34
C ARG A 85 8.08 21.80 -2.08
N ASN A 86 8.22 21.37 -0.82
CA ASN A 86 7.72 20.07 -0.36
C ASN A 86 6.23 20.12 0.01
N VAL A 87 5.61 18.96 0.22
CA VAL A 87 4.17 18.86 0.52
C VAL A 87 3.75 19.68 1.75
N TRP A 88 4.58 19.71 2.79
CA TRP A 88 4.28 20.42 4.04
C TRP A 88 4.30 21.92 3.86
N GLN A 89 5.27 22.44 3.09
CA GLN A 89 5.38 23.87 2.75
C GLN A 89 4.19 24.34 1.91
N ILE A 90 3.69 23.51 0.99
CA ILE A 90 2.49 23.81 0.18
C ILE A 90 1.24 23.89 1.08
N ILE A 91 1.08 22.94 2.01
CA ILE A 91 -0.05 22.93 2.95
C ILE A 91 0.02 24.14 3.90
N ASP A 92 1.21 24.50 4.37
CA ASP A 92 1.41 25.65 5.26
C ASP A 92 1.19 26.99 4.54
N ALA A 93 1.47 27.08 3.23
CA ALA A 93 1.06 28.20 2.39
C ALA A 93 -0.47 28.29 2.21
N GLY A 94 -1.23 27.23 2.52
CA GLY A 94 -2.69 27.17 2.34
C GLY A 94 -3.12 26.74 0.93
N GLU A 95 -2.17 26.30 0.10
CA GLU A 95 -2.40 25.75 -1.23
C GLU A 95 -2.88 24.29 -1.13
N ILE A 96 -3.35 23.72 -2.25
CA ILE A 96 -3.75 22.31 -2.34
C ILE A 96 -2.55 21.53 -2.88
N PRO A 97 -1.96 20.60 -2.10
CA PRO A 97 -0.90 19.76 -2.62
C PRO A 97 -1.46 18.74 -3.62
N ASP A 98 -0.68 18.45 -4.66
CA ASP A 98 -0.96 17.34 -5.56
C ASP A 98 -0.51 16.02 -4.90
N LEU A 99 -1.46 15.33 -4.26
CA LEU A 99 -1.19 14.09 -3.55
C LEU A 99 -1.05 12.89 -4.50
N ASP A 100 -1.63 12.95 -5.70
CA ASP A 100 -1.43 11.91 -6.70
C ASP A 100 -0.01 11.97 -7.26
N LYS A 101 0.53 13.18 -7.50
CA LYS A 101 1.95 13.37 -7.84
C LYS A 101 2.87 12.97 -6.69
N LEU A 102 2.54 13.33 -5.44
CA LEU A 102 3.31 12.89 -4.28
C LEU A 102 3.37 11.37 -4.17
N TRP A 103 2.24 10.69 -4.37
CA TRP A 103 2.19 9.24 -4.39
C TRP A 103 3.08 8.67 -5.50
N GLN A 104 3.02 9.24 -6.71
CA GLN A 104 3.88 8.84 -7.82
C GLN A 104 5.36 9.04 -7.48
N GLU A 105 5.78 10.20 -6.99
CA GLU A 105 7.20 10.46 -6.68
C GLU A 105 7.72 9.62 -5.49
N MET A 106 6.86 9.26 -4.54
CA MET A 106 7.26 8.38 -3.41
C MET A 106 7.33 6.90 -3.81
N VAL A 107 6.41 6.45 -4.67
CA VAL A 107 6.20 5.02 -4.95
C VAL A 107 6.74 4.62 -6.32
N ALA A 108 6.81 5.51 -7.32
CA ALA A 108 7.35 5.21 -8.64
C ALA A 108 8.85 4.88 -8.65
N PRO A 109 9.73 5.47 -7.82
CA PRO A 109 11.13 5.04 -7.74
C PRO A 109 11.28 3.60 -7.24
N THR A 110 10.36 3.15 -6.38
CA THR A 110 10.33 1.80 -5.79
C THR A 110 9.43 0.83 -6.55
N MET A 111 8.51 1.33 -7.36
CA MET A 111 7.85 0.66 -8.47
C MET A 111 8.65 0.85 -9.77
N GLN A 112 9.98 0.95 -9.70
CA GLN A 112 10.72 0.45 -10.84
C GLN A 112 10.26 -1.00 -11.02
N PRO A 113 9.70 -1.37 -12.19
CA PRO A 113 9.48 -2.77 -12.46
C PRO A 113 10.84 -3.40 -12.24
N VAL A 114 10.95 -4.26 -11.22
CA VAL A 114 12.16 -5.04 -11.00
C VAL A 114 12.50 -5.57 -12.39
N ALA A 115 13.62 -5.10 -12.94
CA ALA A 115 14.01 -5.48 -14.28
C ALA A 115 13.97 -7.00 -14.29
N VAL A 116 13.47 -7.59 -15.38
CA VAL A 116 13.28 -9.05 -15.45
C VAL A 116 14.57 -9.77 -15.02
N GLU A 117 15.73 -9.24 -15.40
CA GLU A 117 17.06 -9.67 -14.97
C GLU A 117 17.31 -9.55 -13.45
N HIS A 118 16.89 -8.45 -12.81
CA HIS A 118 17.01 -8.29 -11.37
C HIS A 118 16.11 -9.27 -10.60
N ALA A 119 14.89 -9.54 -11.10
CA ALA A 119 14.01 -10.57 -10.51
C ALA A 119 14.62 -11.96 -10.64
N ALA A 120 15.18 -12.28 -11.80
CA ALA A 120 15.90 -13.54 -12.02
C ALA A 120 17.08 -13.67 -11.05
N ASN A 121 17.90 -12.62 -10.90
CA ASN A 121 19.03 -12.60 -9.97
C ASN A 121 18.61 -12.77 -8.51
N LEU A 122 17.52 -12.12 -8.07
CA LEU A 122 16.97 -12.26 -6.72
C LEU A 122 16.52 -13.70 -6.45
N LEU A 123 15.77 -14.29 -7.39
CA LEU A 123 15.33 -15.68 -7.26
C LEU A 123 16.52 -16.63 -7.28
N ARG A 124 17.50 -16.42 -8.15
CA ARG A 124 18.72 -17.25 -8.23
C ARG A 124 19.52 -17.19 -6.93
N GLY A 125 19.70 -16.00 -6.35
CA GLY A 125 20.33 -15.85 -5.03
C GLY A 125 19.54 -16.57 -3.93
N ALA A 126 18.22 -16.45 -3.94
CA ALA A 126 17.35 -17.15 -2.99
C ALA A 126 17.41 -18.68 -3.13
N PHE A 127 17.57 -19.21 -4.35
CA PHE A 127 17.72 -20.64 -4.61
C PHE A 127 19.14 -21.17 -4.32
N ALA A 128 20.16 -20.33 -4.50
CA ALA A 128 21.54 -20.70 -4.17
C ALA A 128 21.69 -21.00 -2.68
N ASP A 129 21.02 -20.22 -1.84
CA ASP A 129 20.82 -20.54 -0.43
C ASP A 129 19.61 -21.47 -0.28
N ASN A 130 19.83 -22.78 -0.47
CA ASN A 130 18.78 -23.80 -0.33
C ASN A 130 18.03 -23.75 1.03
N ALA A 131 18.58 -23.08 2.05
CA ALA A 131 17.88 -22.85 3.32
C ALA A 131 16.80 -21.76 3.22
N VAL A 132 16.88 -20.86 2.24
CA VAL A 132 15.94 -19.77 1.99
C VAL A 132 14.82 -20.20 1.05
N LEU A 133 15.15 -20.67 -0.16
CA LEU A 133 14.17 -21.09 -1.14
C LEU A 133 14.63 -22.37 -1.83
N SER A 134 13.76 -23.36 -1.88
CA SER A 134 14.01 -24.59 -2.62
C SER A 134 12.83 -24.91 -3.53
N MET A 135 13.08 -25.60 -4.64
CA MET A 135 12.04 -26.03 -5.56
C MET A 135 12.09 -27.54 -5.75
N ARG A 136 10.94 -28.18 -5.65
CA ARG A 136 10.75 -29.57 -6.05
C ARG A 136 9.74 -29.64 -7.19
N LEU A 137 10.15 -30.22 -8.31
CA LEU A 137 9.27 -30.51 -9.43
C LEU A 137 8.66 -31.90 -9.24
N THR A 138 7.34 -31.98 -9.37
CA THR A 138 6.59 -33.25 -9.41
C THR A 138 5.99 -33.45 -10.80
N ARG A 139 5.27 -34.56 -11.02
CA ARG A 139 4.59 -34.80 -12.30
C ARG A 139 3.53 -33.73 -12.62
N GLU A 140 2.85 -33.21 -11.61
CA GLU A 140 1.68 -32.34 -11.79
C GLU A 140 1.93 -30.88 -11.38
N THR A 141 2.87 -30.64 -10.46
CA THR A 141 3.09 -29.31 -9.87
C THR A 141 4.57 -29.05 -9.58
N GLY A 142 4.96 -27.78 -9.50
CA GLY A 142 6.19 -27.37 -8.82
C GLY A 142 5.88 -26.82 -7.44
N VAL A 143 6.59 -27.30 -6.42
CA VAL A 143 6.46 -26.82 -5.04
C VAL A 143 7.71 -26.05 -4.69
N LEU A 144 7.55 -24.75 -4.49
CA LEU A 144 8.55 -23.86 -3.93
C LEU A 144 8.38 -23.84 -2.41
N ARG A 145 9.44 -24.11 -1.65
CA ARG A 145 9.44 -24.00 -0.20
C ARG A 145 10.31 -22.83 0.22
N LEU A 146 9.66 -21.81 0.77
CA LEU A 146 10.27 -20.58 1.28
C LEU A 146 10.39 -20.67 2.80
N SER A 147 11.60 -20.51 3.34
CA SER A 147 11.82 -20.38 4.77
C SER A 147 11.28 -19.04 5.29
N ALA A 148 10.20 -19.14 6.08
CA ALA A 148 9.38 -18.01 6.50
C ALA A 148 8.86 -18.28 7.91
N THR A 149 9.69 -17.96 8.92
CA THR A 149 9.37 -18.22 10.31
C THR A 149 8.34 -17.21 10.82
N SER A 150 7.31 -17.73 11.48
CA SER A 150 6.21 -16.95 12.04
C SER A 150 6.19 -16.96 13.55
N GLU A 151 5.50 -16.00 14.13
CA GLU A 151 5.26 -15.87 15.57
C GLU A 151 3.78 -15.55 15.84
N PRO A 152 3.28 -15.76 17.07
CA PRO A 152 1.91 -15.43 17.42
C PRO A 152 1.62 -13.95 17.15
N ALA A 153 0.51 -13.66 16.47
CA ALA A 153 0.13 -12.30 16.16
C ALA A 153 -0.56 -11.65 17.37
N ALA A 154 0.15 -10.76 18.06
CA ALA A 154 -0.39 -10.04 19.21
C ALA A 154 -1.59 -9.16 18.81
N GLY A 155 -2.65 -9.16 19.62
CA GLY A 155 -3.86 -8.38 19.37
C GLY A 155 -4.77 -8.93 18.26
N GLN A 156 -4.47 -10.10 17.70
CA GLN A 156 -5.32 -10.82 16.75
C GLN A 156 -6.09 -11.96 17.42
N GLN A 157 -7.00 -12.61 16.69
CA GLN A 157 -7.71 -13.79 17.20
C GLN A 157 -6.73 -14.89 17.63
N PRO A 158 -7.07 -15.68 18.67
CA PRO A 158 -6.24 -16.79 19.13
C PRO A 158 -5.89 -17.76 18.00
N GLY A 159 -4.62 -18.15 17.91
CA GLY A 159 -4.12 -19.05 16.87
C GLY A 159 -3.64 -18.36 15.58
N MET A 160 -3.88 -17.05 15.41
CA MET A 160 -3.33 -16.28 14.30
C MET A 160 -1.83 -16.02 14.48
N ARG A 161 -1.11 -15.97 13.37
CA ARG A 161 0.34 -15.75 13.30
C ARG A 161 0.67 -14.70 12.26
N TRP A 162 1.79 -14.02 12.42
CA TRP A 162 2.40 -13.20 11.38
C TRP A 162 3.84 -13.66 11.16
N LEU A 163 4.44 -13.27 10.05
CA LEU A 163 5.86 -13.51 9.85
C LEU A 163 6.71 -12.65 10.80
N ARG A 164 7.82 -13.20 11.27
CA ARG A 164 8.85 -12.41 11.97
C ARG A 164 9.42 -11.35 11.03
N ALA A 165 9.85 -10.20 11.55
CA ALA A 165 10.34 -9.08 10.75
C ALA A 165 11.34 -9.48 9.65
N GLY A 166 12.39 -10.26 9.96
CA GLY A 166 13.37 -10.71 8.96
C GLY A 166 12.81 -11.69 7.92
N SER A 167 11.72 -12.41 8.24
CA SER A 167 11.01 -13.28 7.29
C SER A 167 10.05 -12.48 6.40
N VAL A 168 9.49 -11.36 6.87
CA VAL A 168 8.62 -10.47 6.07
C VAL A 168 9.38 -9.93 4.87
N GLU A 169 10.56 -9.35 5.08
CA GLU A 169 11.36 -8.75 4.00
C GLU A 169 11.74 -9.78 2.95
N ARG A 170 12.21 -10.95 3.39
CA ARG A 170 12.56 -12.06 2.51
C ARG A 170 11.36 -12.55 1.69
N ALA A 171 10.22 -12.78 2.34
CA ALA A 171 9.02 -13.23 1.66
C ALA A 171 8.49 -12.17 0.69
N ARG A 172 8.59 -10.88 1.04
CA ARG A 172 8.23 -9.76 0.16
C ARG A 172 9.09 -9.75 -1.11
N LEU A 173 10.41 -9.91 -0.98
CA LEU A 173 11.32 -9.98 -2.12
C LEU A 173 10.98 -11.15 -3.05
N VAL A 174 10.78 -12.35 -2.50
CA VAL A 174 10.47 -13.55 -3.29
C VAL A 174 9.12 -13.42 -4.00
N VAL A 175 8.07 -12.98 -3.30
CA VAL A 175 6.74 -12.77 -3.91
C VAL A 175 6.78 -11.70 -5.00
N THR A 176 7.53 -10.61 -4.78
CA THR A 176 7.70 -9.55 -5.78
C THR A 176 8.41 -10.06 -7.03
N ALA A 177 9.50 -10.83 -6.87
CA ALA A 177 10.21 -11.41 -8.00
C ALA A 177 9.36 -12.46 -8.75
N LEU A 178 8.54 -13.24 -8.03
CA LEU A 178 7.56 -14.14 -8.64
C LEU A 178 6.47 -13.40 -9.42
N ALA A 179 6.01 -12.24 -8.94
CA ALA A 179 5.05 -11.41 -9.66
C ALA A 179 5.64 -10.90 -10.99
N VAL A 180 6.91 -10.51 -10.99
CA VAL A 180 7.65 -10.08 -12.20
C VAL A 180 7.81 -11.23 -13.18
N PHE A 181 8.21 -12.41 -12.68
CA PHE A 181 8.28 -13.64 -13.48
C PHE A 181 6.92 -14.01 -14.10
N ALA A 182 5.83 -13.95 -13.32
CA ALA A 182 4.49 -14.24 -13.81
C ALA A 182 4.10 -13.27 -14.94
N LYS A 183 4.38 -11.98 -14.78
CA LYS A 183 4.16 -10.97 -15.81
C LYS A 183 4.98 -11.26 -17.07
N HIS A 184 6.26 -11.60 -16.92
CA HIS A 184 7.15 -11.94 -18.03
C HIS A 184 6.69 -13.20 -18.78
N SER A 185 6.12 -14.17 -18.06
CA SER A 185 5.61 -15.42 -18.63
C SER A 185 4.22 -15.31 -19.24
N GLY A 186 3.62 -14.12 -19.28
CA GLY A 186 2.27 -13.88 -19.81
C GLY A 186 1.13 -14.15 -18.82
N GLU A 187 1.42 -14.53 -17.57
CA GLU A 187 0.44 -14.81 -16.52
C GLU A 187 0.00 -13.52 -15.80
N LEU A 188 -0.59 -12.58 -16.55
CA LEU A 188 -0.97 -11.25 -16.02
C LEU A 188 -1.91 -11.31 -14.81
N PRO A 189 -2.93 -12.19 -14.74
CA PRO A 189 -3.79 -12.29 -13.57
C PRO A 189 -3.03 -12.72 -12.31
N LEU A 190 -2.12 -13.70 -12.45
CA LEU A 190 -1.28 -14.15 -11.34
C LEU A 190 -0.35 -13.03 -10.88
N ALA A 191 0.28 -12.31 -11.81
CA ALA A 191 1.17 -11.19 -11.50
C ALA A 191 0.47 -10.10 -10.70
N ALA A 192 -0.76 -9.72 -11.10
CA ALA A 192 -1.55 -8.74 -10.38
C ALA A 192 -1.87 -9.21 -8.95
N CYS A 193 -2.34 -10.45 -8.78
CA CYS A 193 -2.66 -10.97 -7.46
C CYS A 193 -1.43 -11.11 -6.54
N LEU A 194 -0.26 -11.49 -7.07
CA LEU A 194 0.98 -11.57 -6.30
C LEU A 194 1.47 -10.17 -5.90
N HIS A 195 1.26 -9.16 -6.74
CA HIS A 195 1.63 -7.77 -6.42
C HIS A 195 0.79 -7.20 -5.27
N GLU A 196 -0.48 -7.57 -5.19
CA GLU A 196 -1.39 -7.14 -4.11
C GLU A 196 -1.31 -8.01 -2.85
N PHE A 197 -0.56 -9.12 -2.91
CA PHE A 197 -0.48 -10.07 -1.81
C PHE A 197 0.22 -9.48 -0.58
N ARG A 198 -0.53 -9.29 0.50
CA ARG A 198 -0.03 -8.80 1.80
C ARG A 198 0.73 -9.90 2.55
N VAL A 199 2.05 -9.89 2.42
CA VAL A 199 2.99 -10.80 3.10
C VAL A 199 3.02 -10.57 4.62
N ASP A 200 2.72 -9.35 5.07
CA ASP A 200 2.69 -8.92 6.46
C ASP A 200 1.36 -9.20 7.17
N ALA A 201 0.33 -9.64 6.44
CA ALA A 201 -0.97 -9.94 7.02
C ALA A 201 -0.91 -11.16 7.95
N SER A 202 -1.71 -11.13 9.02
CA SER A 202 -1.89 -12.28 9.88
C SER A 202 -2.56 -13.44 9.14
N PHE A 203 -2.23 -14.67 9.54
CA PHE A 203 -2.73 -15.90 8.93
C PHE A 203 -2.96 -16.99 9.98
N ALA A 204 -3.87 -17.91 9.66
CA ALA A 204 -4.04 -19.15 10.43
C ALA A 204 -3.02 -20.19 9.92
N PRO A 205 -2.44 -21.04 10.80
CA PRO A 205 -1.56 -22.12 10.36
C PRO A 205 -2.25 -22.99 9.31
N THR A 206 -1.50 -23.37 8.26
CA THR A 206 -2.00 -24.12 7.09
C THR A 206 -3.03 -23.38 6.23
N GLN A 207 -3.16 -22.05 6.38
CA GLN A 207 -4.02 -21.24 5.53
C GLN A 207 -3.59 -21.39 4.06
N ARG A 208 -4.58 -21.65 3.20
CA ARG A 208 -4.42 -21.76 1.75
C ARG A 208 -4.95 -20.50 1.10
N ARG A 209 -4.14 -19.88 0.24
CA ARG A 209 -4.52 -18.71 -0.56
C ARG A 209 -4.43 -19.09 -2.04
N PRO A 210 -5.56 -19.32 -2.73
CA PRO A 210 -5.56 -19.69 -4.13
C PRO A 210 -5.30 -18.47 -5.02
N PHE A 211 -4.60 -18.70 -6.14
CA PHE A 211 -4.31 -17.74 -7.19
C PHE A 211 -4.52 -18.41 -8.56
N PRO A 212 -4.66 -17.64 -9.65
CA PRO A 212 -4.66 -18.22 -10.99
C PRO A 212 -3.37 -19.00 -11.26
N GLY A 213 -3.47 -20.33 -11.43
CA GLY A 213 -2.32 -21.20 -11.71
C GLY A 213 -1.35 -21.43 -10.53
N ALA A 214 -1.66 -20.91 -9.34
CA ALA A 214 -0.81 -21.04 -8.16
C ALA A 214 -1.59 -21.13 -6.84
N GLU A 215 -0.95 -21.59 -5.77
CA GLU A 215 -1.49 -21.58 -4.41
C GLU A 215 -0.36 -21.29 -3.42
N ILE A 216 -0.59 -20.37 -2.47
CA ILE A 216 0.31 -20.15 -1.34
C ILE A 216 -0.27 -20.82 -0.10
N ARG A 217 0.49 -21.71 0.53
CA ARG A 217 0.18 -22.32 1.83
C ARG A 217 1.11 -21.78 2.89
N GLN A 218 0.55 -21.30 3.99
CA GLN A 218 1.30 -20.65 5.05
C GLN A 218 1.43 -21.58 6.26
N PHE A 219 2.63 -22.11 6.51
CA PHE A 219 2.93 -22.88 7.72
C PHE A 219 3.72 -22.03 8.73
N ASN A 220 3.98 -22.60 9.90
CA ASN A 220 4.62 -21.86 10.99
C ASN A 220 6.08 -21.52 10.70
N GLU A 221 6.80 -22.40 10.01
CA GLU A 221 8.25 -22.29 9.78
C GLU A 221 8.60 -21.97 8.32
N HIS A 222 7.68 -22.25 7.41
CA HIS A 222 7.90 -22.11 5.98
C HIS A 222 6.57 -21.87 5.27
N TRP A 223 6.64 -21.29 4.07
CA TRP A 223 5.52 -21.22 3.16
C TRP A 223 5.77 -22.12 1.94
N GLU A 224 4.71 -22.70 1.41
CA GLU A 224 4.76 -23.43 0.14
C GLU A 224 4.05 -22.62 -0.94
N ILE A 225 4.71 -22.39 -2.06
CA ILE A 225 4.11 -21.79 -3.26
C ILE A 225 4.02 -22.91 -4.30
N ARG A 226 2.81 -23.41 -4.50
CA ARG A 226 2.53 -24.50 -5.44
C ARG A 226 2.13 -23.89 -6.77
N LEU A 227 2.91 -24.16 -7.80
CA LEU A 227 2.65 -23.73 -9.16
C LEU A 227 2.16 -24.93 -9.98
N ASN A 228 1.34 -24.68 -11.00
CA ASN A 228 1.10 -25.69 -12.02
C ASN A 228 2.43 -26.11 -12.69
N ARG A 229 2.44 -27.29 -13.32
CA ARG A 229 3.67 -27.87 -13.87
C ARG A 229 4.38 -26.94 -14.86
N ASP A 230 3.62 -26.38 -15.81
CA ASP A 230 4.17 -25.59 -16.90
C ASP A 230 4.82 -24.30 -16.39
N LEU A 231 4.16 -23.60 -15.46
CA LEU A 231 4.70 -22.41 -14.83
C LEU A 231 5.95 -22.73 -14.00
N ALA A 232 5.98 -23.88 -13.31
CA ALA A 232 7.16 -24.30 -12.56
C ALA A 232 8.37 -24.62 -13.47
N VAL A 233 8.15 -25.20 -14.65
CA VAL A 233 9.21 -25.41 -15.65
C VAL A 233 9.73 -24.09 -16.16
N ARG A 234 8.84 -23.16 -16.53
CA ARG A 234 9.23 -21.81 -16.96
C ARG A 234 9.99 -21.06 -15.88
N LEU A 235 9.61 -21.22 -14.60
CA LEU A 235 10.35 -20.63 -13.48
C LEU A 235 11.76 -21.22 -13.35
N ALA A 236 11.91 -22.54 -13.52
CA ALA A 236 13.22 -23.18 -13.51
C ALA A 236 14.14 -22.64 -14.61
N GLN A 237 13.60 -22.44 -15.82
CA GLN A 237 14.32 -21.84 -16.95
C GLN A 237 14.66 -20.37 -16.66
N PHE A 238 13.70 -19.61 -16.14
CA PHE A 238 13.87 -18.19 -15.79
C PHE A 238 15.01 -17.94 -14.81
N VAL A 239 15.23 -18.87 -13.87
CA VAL A 239 16.32 -18.79 -12.87
C VAL A 239 17.64 -19.37 -13.42
N GLY A 240 17.56 -20.35 -14.31
CA GLY A 240 18.71 -21.05 -14.89
C GLY A 240 19.43 -20.31 -16.01
N HIS A 241 18.76 -19.38 -16.70
CA HIS A 241 19.38 -18.38 -17.58
C HIS A 241 20.00 -17.26 -16.75
#